data_AF-J9FI95-F1
#
_entry.id   AF-J9FI95-F1
#
_cell.length_a   1.000
_cell.length_b   1.000
_cell.length_c   1.000
_cell.angle_alpha   90.00
_cell.angle_beta   90.00
_cell.angle_gamma   90.00
#
_symmetry.space_group_name_H-M   'P 1'
#
loop_
_entity.id
_entity.type
_entity.pdbx_description
1 polymer ?
#
loop_
_entity_poly.entity_id
_entity_poly.type
_entity_poly.pdbx_seq_one_letter_code
_entity_poly.pdbx_strand_id
1 'polypeptide(L)'
;MKDLCVKAYNLLSLDFDLPAVKIFLEKKSPVGAGLGGGSADAAYMIKALNSLCGLSLDNDAMASYAARLGSDCAFFIYDRPMFASGRGEILEDIELPIEVVSGNMENVADGNDGCPSDGKYLLKVIV
;
A
#
# COMPACT_ATOMS: atom_id res chain seq x y z
N MET A 1 -12.98 9.15 12.63
CA MET A 1 -12.25 7.93 12.25
C MET A 1 -11.50 8.24 10.96
N LYS A 2 -10.17 8.50 11.01
CA LYS A 2 -9.38 9.07 9.89
C LYS A 2 -8.10 8.25 9.62
N ASP A 3 -8.19 6.92 9.61
CA ASP A 3 -7.04 6.06 9.28
C ASP A 3 -7.10 5.63 7.80
N LEU A 4 -5.99 5.81 7.08
CA LEU A 4 -5.91 5.47 5.65
C LEU A 4 -5.83 3.96 5.40
N CYS A 5 -5.31 3.16 6.35
CA CYS A 5 -5.35 1.70 6.25
C CYS A 5 -6.79 1.18 6.28
N VAL A 6 -7.63 1.71 7.18
CA VAL A 6 -9.05 1.31 7.25
C VAL A 6 -9.80 1.72 5.99
N LYS A 7 -9.48 2.90 5.45
CA LYS A 7 -10.07 3.34 4.17
C LYS A 7 -9.63 2.47 3.00
N ALA A 8 -8.36 2.07 2.95
CA ALA A 8 -7.85 1.15 1.94
C ALA A 8 -8.54 -0.22 2.00
N TYR A 9 -8.70 -0.78 3.20
CA TYR A 9 -9.46 -2.02 3.41
C TYR A 9 -10.90 -1.88 2.90
N ASN A 10 -11.61 -0.86 3.37
CA ASN A 10 -13.01 -0.63 2.98
C ASN A 10 -13.15 -0.37 1.49
N LEU A 11 -12.14 0.22 0.84
CA LEU A 11 -12.16 0.48 -0.60
C LEU A 11 -12.06 -0.82 -1.40
N LEU A 12 -11.11 -1.69 -1.04
CA LEU A 12 -10.95 -2.99 -1.70
C LEU A 12 -12.11 -3.94 -1.39
N SER A 13 -12.70 -3.88 -0.19
CA SER A 13 -13.84 -4.72 0.17
C SER A 13 -15.12 -4.42 -0.63
N LEU A 14 -15.15 -3.34 -1.41
CA LEU A 14 -16.25 -3.07 -2.34
C LEU A 14 -16.20 -3.99 -3.57
N ASP A 15 -15.00 -4.39 -3.97
CA ASP A 15 -14.76 -5.14 -5.21
C ASP A 15 -14.30 -6.58 -4.94
N PHE A 16 -13.81 -6.88 -3.74
CA PHE A 16 -13.29 -8.19 -3.33
C PHE A 16 -13.93 -8.69 -2.04
N ASP A 17 -14.08 -10.01 -1.93
CA ASP A 17 -14.50 -10.66 -0.69
C ASP A 17 -13.29 -10.78 0.25
N LEU A 18 -13.15 -9.80 1.15
CA LEU A 18 -12.05 -9.71 2.10
C LEU A 18 -12.46 -10.27 3.46
N PRO A 19 -11.57 -11.01 4.15
CA PRO A 19 -11.86 -11.55 5.45
C PRO A 19 -11.68 -10.46 6.51
N ALA A 20 -12.35 -10.61 7.66
CA ALA A 20 -12.17 -9.69 8.77
C ALA A 20 -10.72 -9.72 9.29
N VAL A 21 -9.99 -8.61 9.17
CA VAL A 21 -8.60 -8.49 9.62
C VAL A 21 -8.46 -7.56 10.82
N LYS A 22 -7.54 -7.90 11.73
CA LYS A 22 -7.02 -6.98 12.74
C LYS A 22 -5.78 -6.30 12.17
N ILE A 23 -5.81 -4.98 12.07
CA ILE A 23 -4.71 -4.19 11.52
C ILE A 23 -3.82 -3.71 12.66
N PHE A 24 -2.52 -3.93 12.54
CA PHE A 24 -1.49 -3.33 13.40
C PHE A 24 -0.50 -2.56 12.54
N LEU A 25 -0.52 -1.24 12.66
CA LEU A 25 0.38 -0.35 11.94
C LEU A 25 1.57 0.00 12.83
N GLU A 26 2.76 -0.46 12.44
CA GLU A 26 4.03 -0.08 13.07
C GLU A 26 4.65 1.07 12.28
N LYS A 27 4.56 2.29 12.82
CA LYS A 27 5.20 3.47 12.23
C LYS A 27 6.61 3.66 12.76
N LYS A 28 7.59 3.57 11.87
CA LYS A 28 8.97 4.02 12.08
C LYS A 28 9.14 5.47 11.62
N SER A 29 8.36 5.92 10.64
CA SER A 29 8.41 7.31 10.17
C SER A 29 7.76 8.29 11.17
N PRO A 30 8.34 9.48 11.39
CA PRO A 30 7.71 10.54 12.16
C PRO A 30 6.41 11.02 11.47
N VAL A 31 5.36 11.20 12.27
CA VAL A 31 4.05 11.64 11.79
C VAL A 31 4.09 13.13 11.42
N GLY A 32 3.54 13.49 10.26
CA GLY A 32 3.32 14.90 9.89
C GLY A 32 4.55 15.66 9.41
N ALA A 33 5.67 14.98 9.16
CA ALA A 33 6.92 15.60 8.71
C ALA A 33 6.95 15.96 7.19
N GLY A 34 5.84 15.80 6.47
CA GLY A 34 5.80 16.00 5.01
C GLY A 34 6.44 14.88 4.19
N LEU A 35 6.73 13.72 4.80
CA LEU A 35 7.38 12.57 4.16
C LEU A 35 6.41 11.59 3.48
N GLY A 36 5.12 11.92 3.42
CA GLY A 36 4.11 11.06 2.78
C GLY A 36 3.73 9.79 3.56
N GLY A 37 4.12 9.65 4.84
CA GLY A 37 3.87 8.43 5.62
C GLY A 37 2.40 7.97 5.68
N GLY A 38 1.44 8.90 5.70
CA GLY A 38 0.01 8.52 5.61
C GLY A 38 -0.37 7.90 4.26
N SER A 39 0.17 8.44 3.18
CA SER A 39 -0.02 7.91 1.83
C SER A 39 0.63 6.55 1.66
N ALA A 40 1.82 6.37 2.26
CA ALA A 40 2.50 5.09 2.35
C ALA A 40 1.67 4.06 3.12
N ASP A 41 1.09 4.41 4.29
CA ASP A 41 0.21 3.52 5.06
C ASP A 41 -0.90 2.92 4.16
N ALA A 42 -1.56 3.77 3.37
CA ALA A 42 -2.63 3.35 2.47
C ALA A 42 -2.12 2.41 1.37
N ALA A 43 -0.99 2.75 0.73
CA ALA A 43 -0.39 1.98 -0.34
C ALA A 43 0.10 0.60 0.13
N TYR A 44 0.81 0.55 1.26
CA TYR A 44 1.27 -0.71 1.85
C TYR A 44 0.11 -1.57 2.36
N MET A 45 -0.99 -0.97 2.82
CA MET A 45 -2.20 -1.72 3.14
C MET A 45 -2.80 -2.41 1.91
N ILE A 46 -2.88 -1.71 0.77
CA ILE A 46 -3.35 -2.30 -0.50
C ILE A 46 -2.43 -3.45 -0.93
N LYS A 47 -1.11 -3.26 -0.91
CA LYS A 47 -0.13 -4.31 -1.22
C LYS A 47 -0.28 -5.52 -0.31
N ALA A 48 -0.42 -5.29 1.00
CA ALA A 48 -0.55 -6.34 1.98
C ALA A 48 -1.85 -7.15 1.78
N LEU A 49 -2.98 -6.49 1.49
CA LEU A 49 -4.24 -7.17 1.16
C LEU A 49 -4.18 -7.92 -0.17
N ASN A 50 -3.57 -7.33 -1.20
CA ASN A 50 -3.37 -7.98 -2.50
C ASN A 50 -2.58 -9.29 -2.34
N SER A 51 -1.49 -9.25 -1.58
CA SER A 51 -0.66 -10.42 -1.28
C SER A 51 -1.41 -11.44 -0.40
N LEU A 52 -1.96 -11.00 0.74
CA LEU A 52 -2.64 -11.86 1.71
C LEU A 52 -3.83 -12.60 1.10
N CYS A 53 -4.62 -11.93 0.26
CA CYS A 53 -5.84 -12.49 -0.29
C CYS A 53 -5.66 -13.05 -1.71
N GLY A 54 -4.47 -12.92 -2.30
CA GLY A 54 -4.19 -13.36 -3.67
C GLY A 54 -5.04 -12.63 -4.72
N LEU A 55 -5.30 -11.33 -4.55
CA LEU A 55 -6.22 -10.57 -5.41
C LEU A 55 -5.72 -10.40 -6.85
N SER A 56 -4.44 -10.71 -7.10
CA SER A 56 -3.80 -10.68 -8.41
C SER A 56 -3.85 -9.30 -9.09
N LEU A 57 -3.89 -8.23 -8.29
CA LEU A 57 -3.76 -6.86 -8.79
C LEU A 57 -2.30 -6.59 -9.17
N ASP A 58 -2.08 -6.07 -10.37
CA ASP A 58 -0.79 -5.50 -10.76
C ASP A 58 -0.57 -4.11 -10.13
N ASN A 59 0.61 -3.54 -10.35
CA ASN A 59 0.96 -2.24 -9.78
C ASN A 59 0.03 -1.12 -10.26
N ASP A 60 -0.38 -1.13 -11.52
CA ASP A 60 -1.23 -0.07 -12.09
C ASP A 60 -2.64 -0.14 -11.50
N ALA A 61 -3.20 -1.35 -11.33
CA ALA A 61 -4.48 -1.55 -10.68
C ALA A 61 -4.43 -1.15 -9.20
N MET A 62 -3.38 -1.56 -8.47
CA MET A 62 -3.18 -1.14 -7.08
C MET A 62 -3.00 0.39 -6.96
N ALA A 63 -2.27 1.02 -7.88
CA ALA A 63 -2.07 2.47 -7.93
C ALA A 63 -3.39 3.21 -8.19
N SER A 64 -4.27 2.66 -9.03
CA SER A 64 -5.60 3.21 -9.27
C SER A 64 -6.48 3.21 -8.01
N TYR A 65 -6.43 2.13 -7.21
CA TYR A 65 -7.06 2.12 -5.89
C TYR A 65 -6.45 3.14 -4.94
N ALA A 66 -5.12 3.20 -4.88
CA ALA A 66 -4.39 4.10 -4.00
C ALA A 66 -4.68 5.58 -4.30
N ALA A 67 -4.76 5.96 -5.59
CA ALA A 67 -5.07 7.32 -6.04
C ALA A 67 -6.43 7.84 -5.54
N ARG A 68 -7.40 6.95 -5.27
CA ARG A 68 -8.70 7.30 -4.70
C ARG A 68 -8.63 7.70 -3.23
N LEU A 69 -7.56 7.30 -2.53
CA LEU A 69 -7.35 7.54 -1.09
C LEU A 69 -6.57 8.83 -0.82
N GLY A 70 -5.68 9.22 -1.75
CA GLY A 70 -4.87 10.43 -1.68
C GLY A 70 -4.00 10.59 -2.93
N SER A 71 -3.63 11.83 -3.25
CA SER A 71 -2.83 12.14 -4.45
C SER A 71 -1.51 11.40 -4.48
N ASP A 72 -0.85 11.33 -3.32
CA ASP A 72 0.51 10.79 -3.23
C ASP A 72 0.53 9.28 -2.96
N CYS A 73 -0.63 8.64 -2.74
CA CYS A 73 -0.71 7.23 -2.38
C CYS A 73 -0.26 6.31 -3.53
N ALA A 74 -0.61 6.66 -4.77
CA ALA A 74 -0.23 5.88 -5.95
C ALA A 74 1.29 5.77 -6.11
N PHE A 75 2.03 6.82 -5.74
CA PHE A 75 3.50 6.84 -5.81
C PHE A 75 4.13 5.70 -4.98
N PHE A 76 3.61 5.47 -3.77
CA PHE A 76 4.11 4.42 -2.88
C PHE A 76 3.76 2.99 -3.34
N ILE A 77 2.98 2.81 -4.40
CA ILE A 77 2.77 1.48 -5.00
C ILE A 77 3.99 1.04 -5.82
N TYR A 78 4.68 1.96 -6.47
CA TYR A 78 5.75 1.60 -7.41
C TYR A 78 7.13 1.37 -6.74
N ASP A 79 7.31 1.78 -5.48
CA ASP A 79 8.55 1.62 -4.69
C ASP A 79 9.84 2.07 -5.41
N ARG A 80 9.73 3.06 -6.31
CA ARG A 80 10.88 3.59 -7.07
C ARG A 80 10.70 5.07 -7.39
N PRO A 81 11.78 5.80 -7.70
CA PRO A 81 11.67 7.18 -8.15
C PRO A 81 10.83 7.28 -9.41
N MET A 82 9.92 8.25 -9.42
CA MET A 82 9.04 8.57 -10.56
C MET A 82 8.88 10.07 -10.64
N PHE A 83 8.66 10.58 -11.85
CA PHE A 83 8.27 11.96 -12.06
C PHE A 83 6.76 12.09 -11.84
N ALA A 84 6.36 12.92 -10.88
CA ALA A 84 4.96 13.16 -10.56
C ALA A 84 4.51 14.51 -11.11
N SER A 85 3.36 14.54 -11.78
CA SER A 85 2.72 15.77 -12.27
C SER A 85 1.23 15.84 -11.89
N GLY A 86 0.54 16.91 -12.30
CA GLY A 86 -0.82 17.20 -11.84
C GLY A 86 -0.84 17.58 -10.36
N ARG A 87 -1.64 16.86 -9.56
CA ARG A 87 -1.63 16.93 -8.09
C ARG A 87 -0.78 15.83 -7.45
N GLY A 88 -0.04 15.05 -8.24
CA GLY A 88 0.73 13.87 -7.80
C GLY A 88 0.18 12.54 -8.32
N GLU A 89 -0.95 12.55 -9.04
CA GLU A 89 -1.65 11.37 -9.56
C GLU A 89 -1.13 10.87 -10.90
N ILE A 90 -0.43 11.70 -11.67
CA ILE A 90 0.17 11.32 -12.94
C ILE A 90 1.64 10.98 -12.69
N LEU A 91 1.99 9.71 -12.85
CA LEU A 91 3.32 9.18 -12.54
C LEU A 91 3.97 8.65 -13.81
N GLU A 92 5.18 9.13 -14.08
CA GLU A 92 5.98 8.73 -15.24
C GLU A 92 7.35 8.25 -14.81
N ASP A 93 7.91 7.32 -15.57
CA ASP A 93 9.25 6.81 -15.33
C ASP A 93 10.28 7.89 -15.61
N ILE A 94 11.27 7.96 -14.72
CA ILE A 94 12.40 8.87 -14.87
C ILE A 94 13.69 8.11 -14.65
N GLU A 95 14.63 8.31 -15.57
CA GLU A 95 16.00 7.85 -15.42
C GLU A 95 16.78 8.91 -14.65
N LEU A 96 17.26 8.55 -13.46
CA LEU A 96 18.04 9.43 -12.61
C LEU A 96 19.47 8.92 -12.51
N PRO A 97 20.49 9.80 -12.54
CA PRO A 97 21.89 9.41 -12.35
C PRO A 97 22.20 9.18 -10.86
N ILE A 98 21.38 8.36 -10.20
CA ILE A 98 21.55 7.97 -8.80
C ILE A 98 21.50 6.45 -8.69
N GLU A 99 22.39 5.89 -7.86
CA GLU A 99 22.29 4.50 -7.47
C GLU A 99 21.16 4.35 -6.43
N VAL A 100 20.07 3.70 -6.85
CA VAL A 100 19.01 3.32 -5.90
C VAL A 100 19.53 2.17 -5.07
N VAL A 101 19.90 2.45 -3.82
CA VAL A 101 20.19 1.40 -2.83
C VAL A 101 18.85 0.77 -2.45
N SER A 102 18.54 -0.39 -3.03
CA SER A 102 17.36 -1.17 -2.65
C SER A 102 17.57 -1.67 -1.22
N GLY A 103 16.84 -1.10 -0.26
CA GLY A 103 16.70 -1.74 1.05
C GLY A 103 15.90 -3.03 0.89
N ASN A 104 16.31 -4.11 1.55
CA ASN A 104 15.50 -5.32 1.62
C ASN A 104 14.19 -4.97 2.33
N MET A 105 13.10 -4.76 1.59
CA MET A 105 11.76 -4.84 2.17
C MET A 105 11.51 -6.31 2.46
N GLU A 106 11.59 -6.68 3.74
CA GLU A 106 11.06 -7.97 4.17
C GLU A 106 9.56 -7.94 3.88
N ASN A 107 9.13 -8.66 2.84
CA ASN A 107 7.73 -8.97 2.60
C ASN A 107 7.24 -9.82 3.79
N VAL A 108 6.66 -9.17 4.80
CA VAL A 108 5.91 -9.88 5.84
C VAL A 108 4.50 -10.15 5.31
N ALA A 109 4.42 -10.98 4.28
CA ALA A 109 3.23 -11.73 3.96
C ALA A 109 3.64 -13.19 4.10
N ASP A 110 3.19 -13.83 5.18
CA ASP A 110 3.34 -15.27 5.36
C ASP A 110 2.51 -15.92 4.26
N GLY A 111 3.17 -16.17 3.13
CA GLY A 111 2.57 -16.64 1.91
C GLY A 111 2.30 -18.13 2.03
N ASN A 112 1.04 -18.49 2.26
CA ASN A 112 0.44 -19.60 1.55
C ASN A 112 -1.08 -19.55 1.69
N ASP A 113 -1.76 -19.88 0.58
CA ASP A 113 -3.17 -20.25 0.49
C ASP A 113 -4.12 -19.03 0.40
N GLY A 114 -4.98 -19.02 -0.63
CA GLY A 114 -5.89 -17.90 -0.93
C GLY A 114 -6.76 -17.47 0.25
N CYS A 115 -7.31 -16.25 0.16
CA CYS A 115 -8.13 -15.55 1.16
C CYS A 115 -8.67 -16.48 2.28
N PRO A 116 -7.94 -16.64 3.40
CA PRO A 116 -8.26 -17.67 4.36
C PRO A 116 -9.53 -17.30 5.16
N SER A 117 -10.36 -18.27 5.54
CA SER A 117 -11.75 -18.07 6.02
C SER A 117 -11.95 -17.96 7.54
N ASP A 118 -10.90 -18.15 8.35
CA ASP A 118 -11.03 -18.56 9.76
C ASP A 118 -10.81 -17.43 10.80
N GLY A 119 -10.90 -16.17 10.39
CA GLY A 119 -11.35 -15.07 11.24
C GLY A 119 -10.42 -14.56 12.34
N LYS A 120 -9.10 -14.80 12.27
CA LYS A 120 -8.10 -14.22 13.21
C LYS A 120 -6.82 -13.73 12.51
N TYR A 121 -6.94 -12.80 11.58
CA TYR A 121 -5.77 -12.23 10.89
C TYR A 121 -5.20 -11.05 11.68
N LEU A 122 -3.89 -11.04 11.89
CA LEU A 122 -3.15 -9.84 12.28
C LEU A 122 -2.35 -9.37 11.08
N LEU A 123 -2.84 -8.33 10.40
CA LEU A 123 -2.12 -7.69 9.32
C LEU A 123 -1.18 -6.64 9.90
N LYS A 124 0.12 -6.91 9.81
CA LYS A 124 1.16 -5.98 10.23
C LYS A 124 1.60 -5.13 9.04
N VAL A 125 1.28 -3.84 9.09
CA VAL A 125 1.76 -2.86 8.09
C VAL A 125 2.91 -2.09 8.74
N ILE A 126 4.08 -2.07 8.10
CA ILE A 126 5.27 -1.38 8.61
C ILE A 126 5.62 -0.25 7.65
N VAL A 127 5.71 0.98 8.18
CA VAL A 127 5.99 2.20 7.40
C VAL A 127 7.02 3.08 8.10
#